data_AF-T1BTX7-F1
#
_entry.id   AF-T1BTX7-F1
#
_cell.length_a   1.000
_cell.length_b   1.000
_cell.length_c   1.000
_cell.angle_alpha   90.00
_cell.angle_beta   90.00
_cell.angle_gamma   90.00
#
_symmetry.space_group_name_H-M   'P 1'
#
loop_
_entity.id
_entity.type
_entity.pdbx_description
1 polymer ?
#
loop_
_entity_poly.entity_id
_entity_poly.type
_entity_poly.pdbx_seq_one_letter_code
_entity_poly.pdbx_strand_id
1 'polypeptide(L)'
;LKKHGGPLILELIENPDILAALAALRPKPFLVGFAAETEQLEAHARAKLRHKGADLIAANVVGAGRGIETADNALSVFWHGGQHELARADKATLARELVTLIAARRAAQTDVAP
;
A
#
# COMPACT_ATOMS: atom_id res chain seq x y z
N LEU A 1 8.42 33.81 -4.85
CA LEU A 1 7.77 34.45 -3.68
C LEU A 1 8.64 35.62 -3.21
N LYS A 2 8.21 36.86 -3.41
CA LYS A 2 8.89 38.03 -2.83
C LYS A 2 8.55 38.11 -1.34
N LYS A 3 9.57 38.30 -0.49
CA LYS A 3 9.41 38.41 0.98
C LYS A 3 8.65 39.69 1.34
N HIS A 4 7.33 39.59 1.48
CA HIS A 4 6.55 40.50 2.29
C HIS A 4 6.36 39.81 3.63
N GLY A 5 6.80 40.43 4.73
CA GLY A 5 6.93 39.82 6.07
C GLY A 5 5.62 39.44 6.78
N GLY A 6 4.59 39.04 6.04
CA GLY A 6 3.38 38.41 6.58
C GLY A 6 3.54 36.88 6.72
N PRO A 7 2.62 36.23 7.44
CA PRO A 7 2.63 34.77 7.58
C PRO A 7 2.45 34.08 6.22
N LEU A 8 3.21 33.02 5.99
CA LEU A 8 3.03 32.14 4.83
C LEU A 8 1.85 31.20 5.12
N ILE A 9 0.74 31.37 4.40
CA ILE A 9 -0.43 30.50 4.49
C ILE A 9 -0.45 29.60 3.24
N LEU A 10 -0.58 28.29 3.45
CA LEU A 10 -0.75 27.30 2.39
C LEU A 10 -2.14 26.70 2.52
N GLU A 11 -3.01 27.02 1.57
CA GLU A 11 -4.32 26.38 1.46
C GLU A 11 -4.19 25.13 0.60
N LEU A 12 -4.61 23.99 1.15
CA LEU A 12 -4.56 22.70 0.48
C LEU A 12 -5.98 22.18 0.28
N ILE A 13 -6.19 21.54 -0.86
CA ILE A 13 -7.39 20.75 -1.13
C ILE A 13 -7.01 19.27 -1.20
N GLU A 14 -7.96 18.41 -0.86
CA GLU A 14 -7.74 16.96 -0.95
C GLU A 14 -7.64 16.52 -2.42
N ASN A 15 -6.65 15.69 -2.72
CA ASN A 15 -6.50 15.11 -4.05
C ASN A 15 -7.50 13.95 -4.25
N PRO A 16 -8.01 13.75 -5.48
CA PRO A 16 -8.84 12.59 -5.78
C PRO A 16 -8.14 11.27 -5.44
N ASP A 17 -8.90 10.33 -4.89
CA ASP A 17 -8.40 9.01 -4.53
C ASP A 17 -8.38 8.07 -5.74
N ILE A 18 -7.22 8.01 -6.40
CA ILE A 18 -7.03 7.21 -7.62
C ILE A 18 -7.31 5.73 -7.36
N LEU A 19 -6.87 5.17 -6.23
CA LEU A 19 -7.02 3.74 -5.97
C LEU A 19 -8.49 3.38 -5.72
N ALA A 20 -9.21 4.19 -4.95
CA ALA A 20 -10.65 4.01 -4.76
C ALA A 20 -11.45 4.18 -6.06
N ALA A 21 -11.04 5.13 -6.92
CA ALA A 21 -11.66 5.30 -8.23
C ALA A 21 -11.49 4.06 -9.12
N LEU A 22 -10.30 3.44 -9.12
CA LEU A 22 -10.06 2.18 -9.83
C LEU A 22 -10.88 1.02 -9.25
N ALA A 23 -11.09 0.99 -7.93
CA ALA A 23 -11.88 -0.05 -7.27
C ALA A 23 -13.36 -0.03 -7.68
N ALA A 24 -13.87 1.10 -8.16
CA ALA A 24 -15.24 1.26 -8.64
C ALA A 24 -15.45 0.82 -10.10
N LEU A 25 -14.38 0.51 -10.86
CA LEU A 25 -14.49 0.12 -12.26
C LEU A 25 -15.20 -1.23 -12.46
N ARG A 26 -15.78 -1.42 -13.64
CA ARG A 26 -16.38 -2.68 -14.08
C ARG A 26 -15.88 -3.03 -15.50
N PRO A 27 -15.12 -4.13 -15.68
CA PRO A 27 -14.64 -5.03 -14.64
C PRO A 27 -13.61 -4.36 -13.72
N LYS A 28 -13.65 -4.68 -12.42
CA LYS A 28 -12.67 -4.20 -11.44
C LYS A 28 -11.34 -4.93 -11.68
N PRO A 29 -10.20 -4.23 -11.86
CA PRO A 29 -8.90 -4.88 -11.88
C PRO A 29 -8.53 -5.42 -10.49
N PHE A 30 -7.62 -6.39 -10.43
CA PHE A 30 -7.05 -6.82 -9.17
C PHE A 30 -6.10 -5.73 -8.65
N LEU A 31 -6.42 -5.12 -7.51
CA LEU A 31 -5.76 -3.94 -6.98
C LEU A 31 -4.81 -4.26 -5.85
N VAL A 32 -3.55 -3.84 -6.02
CA VAL A 32 -2.51 -3.90 -4.99
C VAL A 32 -2.10 -2.48 -4.63
N GLY A 33 -2.33 -2.08 -3.38
CA GLY A 33 -1.84 -0.82 -2.85
C GLY A 33 -0.58 -1.00 -2.01
N PHE A 34 0.19 0.08 -1.85
CA PHE A 34 1.34 0.14 -0.97
C PHE A 34 1.07 1.13 0.17
N ALA A 35 1.55 0.81 1.37
CA ALA A 35 1.41 1.67 2.54
C ALA A 35 2.73 1.78 3.30
N ALA A 36 3.19 3.01 3.50
CA ALA A 36 4.34 3.31 4.34
C ALA A 36 3.82 3.90 5.66
N GLU A 37 4.09 3.23 6.78
CA GLU A 37 3.59 3.65 8.10
C GLU A 37 4.75 3.89 9.05
N THR A 38 4.64 4.89 9.92
CA THR A 38 5.61 5.12 11.00
C THR A 38 5.29 4.30 12.25
N GLU A 39 4.00 3.98 12.45
CA GLU A 39 3.47 3.25 13.60
C GLU A 39 2.17 2.52 13.22
N GLN A 40 1.70 1.62 14.10
CA GLN A 40 0.41 0.94 13.95
C GLN A 40 0.17 0.30 12.56
N LEU A 41 1.24 -0.30 12.00
CA LEU A 41 1.31 -0.79 10.61
C LEU A 41 0.07 -1.59 10.20
N GLU A 42 -0.29 -2.62 10.97
CA GLU A 42 -1.42 -3.50 10.65
C GLU A 42 -2.76 -2.76 10.67
N ALA A 43 -3.01 -1.96 11.72
CA ALA A 43 -4.28 -1.25 11.87
C ALA A 43 -4.50 -0.28 10.70
N HIS A 44 -3.47 0.49 10.34
CA HIS A 44 -3.51 1.45 9.24
C HIS A 44 -3.60 0.75 7.88
N ALA A 45 -2.82 -0.32 7.66
CA ALA A 45 -2.85 -1.07 6.41
C ALA A 45 -4.24 -1.71 6.17
N ARG A 46 -4.86 -2.29 7.20
CA ARG A 46 -6.22 -2.84 7.11
C ARG A 46 -7.28 -1.76 6.89
N ALA A 47 -7.14 -0.60 7.51
CA ALA A 47 -8.03 0.54 7.25
C ALA A 47 -7.92 1.00 5.79
N LYS A 48 -6.71 1.14 5.26
CA LYS A 48 -6.45 1.47 3.85
C LYS A 48 -7.01 0.41 2.91
N LEU A 49 -6.82 -0.88 3.20
CA LEU A 49 -7.37 -1.99 2.40
C LEU A 49 -8.89 -1.84 2.22
N ARG A 50 -9.62 -1.59 3.32
CA ARG A 50 -11.08 -1.39 3.29
C ARG A 50 -11.48 -0.11 2.58
N HIS A 51 -10.87 1.02 2.95
CA HIS A 51 -11.27 2.33 2.46
C HIS A 51 -10.97 2.52 0.97
N LYS A 52 -9.83 1.99 0.50
CA LYS A 52 -9.40 2.07 -0.90
C LYS A 52 -10.01 0.98 -1.79
N GLY A 53 -10.72 0.00 -1.22
CA GLY A 53 -11.27 -1.13 -1.96
C GLY A 53 -10.21 -2.02 -2.63
N ALA A 54 -8.99 -2.04 -2.10
CA ALA A 54 -7.89 -2.83 -2.66
C ALA A 54 -8.05 -4.33 -2.31
N ASP A 55 -7.47 -5.19 -3.14
CA ASP A 55 -7.46 -6.64 -2.93
C ASP A 55 -6.27 -7.06 -2.06
N LEU A 56 -5.16 -6.32 -2.16
CA LEU A 56 -3.99 -6.42 -1.29
C LEU A 56 -3.46 -5.03 -0.88
N ILE A 57 -2.94 -4.93 0.33
CA ILE A 57 -2.06 -3.83 0.76
C ILE A 57 -0.72 -4.42 1.21
N ALA A 58 0.36 -4.04 0.53
CA ALA A 58 1.73 -4.31 0.98
C ALA A 58 2.23 -3.14 1.81
N ALA A 59 2.45 -3.37 3.10
CA ALA A 59 2.81 -2.31 4.04
C ALA A 59 4.21 -2.50 4.62
N ASN A 60 4.97 -1.42 4.77
CA ASN A 60 6.25 -1.44 5.46
C ASN A 60 6.36 -0.30 6.47
N VAL A 61 7.14 -0.52 7.52
CA VAL A 61 7.50 0.52 8.48
C VAL A 61 8.53 1.46 7.84
N VAL A 62 8.32 2.77 7.95
CA VAL A 62 9.25 3.81 7.51
C VAL A 62 9.63 4.73 8.66
N GLY A 63 10.82 5.32 8.58
CA GLY A 63 11.37 6.20 9.60
C GLY A 63 12.47 5.54 10.44
N ALA A 64 13.20 6.35 11.20
CA ALA A 64 14.34 5.90 12.02
C ALA A 64 15.35 5.02 11.27
N GLY A 65 15.72 5.41 10.03
CA GLY A 65 16.67 4.67 9.20
C GLY A 65 16.13 3.37 8.59
N ARG A 66 14.81 3.16 8.61
CA ARG A 66 14.12 2.05 7.92
C ARG A 66 13.20 2.61 6.83
N GLY A 67 13.05 1.88 5.73
CA GLY A 67 11.97 2.14 4.77
C GLY A 67 12.42 2.23 3.32
N ILE A 68 11.80 3.13 2.56
CA ILE A 68 11.96 3.21 1.10
C ILE A 68 13.40 3.57 0.71
N GLU A 69 14.12 4.32 1.54
CA GLU A 69 15.46 4.80 1.25
C GLU A 69 16.59 3.81 1.59
N THR A 70 16.27 2.67 2.22
CA THR A 70 17.27 1.63 2.53
C THR A 70 17.41 0.62 1.39
N ALA A 71 18.56 -0.07 1.34
CA ALA A 71 18.82 -1.11 0.33
C ALA A 71 17.96 -2.37 0.55
N ASP A 72 17.58 -2.63 1.80
CA ASP A 72 16.72 -3.72 2.22
C ASP A 72 15.41 -3.23 2.85
N ASN A 73 14.39 -4.08 2.86
CA ASN A 73 13.07 -3.78 3.42
C ASN A 73 12.38 -5.07 3.86
N ALA A 74 11.29 -4.95 4.60
CA ALA A 74 10.36 -6.04 4.95
C ALA A 74 8.93 -5.57 4.67
N LEU A 75 8.03 -6.48 4.32
CA LEU A 75 6.64 -6.15 4.01
C LEU A 75 5.67 -7.05 4.79
N SER A 76 4.68 -6.43 5.42
CA SER A 76 3.49 -7.11 5.88
C SER A 76 2.39 -6.91 4.84
N VAL A 77 1.93 -7.99 4.23
CA VAL A 77 0.95 -7.95 3.13
C VAL A 77 -0.41 -8.41 3.64
N PHE A 78 -1.45 -7.59 3.47
CA PHE A 78 -2.79 -7.82 4.01
C PHE A 78 -3.82 -7.97 2.89
N TRP A 79 -4.78 -8.89 3.06
CA TRP A 79 -5.98 -9.03 2.25
C TRP A 79 -7.21 -9.32 3.12
N HIS A 80 -8.38 -9.40 2.48
CA HIS A 80 -9.60 -9.78 3.20
C HIS A 80 -9.51 -11.21 3.73
N GLY A 81 -9.48 -11.37 5.06
CA GLY A 81 -9.41 -12.67 5.72
C GLY A 81 -7.99 -13.24 5.92
N GLY A 82 -6.92 -12.50 5.62
CA GLY A 82 -5.58 -12.99 5.88
C GLY A 82 -4.45 -11.96 5.74
N GLN A 83 -3.24 -12.43 6.02
CA GLN A 83 -2.01 -11.67 5.88
C GLN A 83 -0.80 -12.59 5.66
N HIS A 84 0.30 -12.03 5.16
CA HIS A 84 1.57 -12.72 5.00
C HIS A 84 2.73 -11.76 5.28
N GLU A 85 3.74 -12.24 6.01
CA GLU A 85 4.96 -11.49 6.29
C GLU A 85 6.05 -11.89 5.31
N LEU A 86 6.60 -10.90 4.61
CA LEU A 86 7.79 -11.02 3.79
C LEU A 86 8.98 -10.51 4.61
N ALA A 87 9.90 -11.43 4.91
CA ALA A 87 11.05 -11.16 5.77
C ALA A 87 11.97 -10.09 5.17
N ARG A 88 12.84 -9.51 6.02
CA ARG A 88 13.78 -8.49 5.58
C ARG A 88 14.72 -9.05 4.51
N ALA A 89 14.71 -8.44 3.33
CA ALA A 89 15.54 -8.83 2.19
C ALA A 89 15.89 -7.60 1.34
N ASP A 90 16.81 -7.77 0.38
CA ASP A 90 17.04 -6.77 -0.65
C ASP A 90 15.76 -6.55 -1.48
N LYS A 91 15.62 -5.37 -2.08
CA LYS A 91 14.41 -4.99 -2.83
C LYS A 91 14.09 -5.92 -4.01
N ALA A 92 15.09 -6.52 -4.65
CA ALA A 92 14.85 -7.40 -5.80
C ALA A 92 14.31 -8.77 -5.36
N THR A 93 14.81 -9.29 -4.24
CA THR A 93 14.29 -10.50 -3.59
C THR A 93 12.86 -10.26 -3.09
N LEU A 94 12.65 -9.17 -2.36
CA LEU A 94 11.34 -8.82 -1.81
C LEU A 94 10.29 -8.59 -2.91
N ALA A 95 10.65 -7.96 -4.02
CA ALA A 95 9.77 -7.78 -5.16
C ALA A 95 9.36 -9.11 -5.81
N ARG A 96 10.29 -10.06 -5.94
CA ARG A 96 9.99 -11.41 -6.47
C ARG A 96 8.99 -12.13 -5.57
N GLU A 97 9.22 -12.12 -4.26
CA GLU A 97 8.32 -12.75 -3.28
C GLU A 97 6.93 -12.10 -3.30
N LEU A 98 6.87 -10.76 -3.34
CA LEU A 98 5.61 -10.03 -3.41
C LEU A 98 4.83 -10.35 -4.69
N VAL A 99 5.50 -10.40 -5.84
CA VAL A 99 4.86 -10.75 -7.13
C VAL A 99 4.33 -12.20 -7.10
N THR A 100 5.09 -13.14 -6.53
CA THR A 100 4.62 -14.52 -6.35
C THR A 100 3.36 -14.58 -5.49
N LEU A 101 3.33 -13.84 -4.38
CA LEU A 101 2.14 -13.74 -3.51
C LEU A 101 0.95 -13.12 -4.24
N ILE A 102 1.16 -12.01 -4.97
CA ILE A 102 0.12 -11.36 -5.77
C ILE A 102 -0.49 -12.35 -6.78
N ALA A 103 0.35 -13.09 -7.50
CA ALA A 103 -0.09 -14.07 -8.48
C ALA A 103 -0.97 -15.15 -7.84
N ALA A 104 -0.54 -15.71 -6.71
CA ALA A 104 -1.29 -16.72 -5.96
C ALA A 104 -2.65 -16.19 -5.46
N ARG A 105 -2.68 -14.97 -4.91
CA ARG A 105 -3.92 -14.35 -4.42
C ARG A 105 -4.88 -13.98 -5.53
N ARG A 106 -4.39 -13.50 -6.67
CA ARG A 106 -5.21 -13.20 -7.85
C ARG A 106 -5.84 -14.47 -8.41
N ALA A 107 -5.07 -15.55 -8.55
CA ALA A 107 -5.60 -16.84 -9.00
C ALA A 107 -6.73 -17.34 -8.06
N ALA A 108 -6.50 -17.31 -6.75
CA ALA A 108 -7.49 -17.74 -5.76
C ALA A 108 -8.78 -16.89 -5.74
N GLN A 109 -8.75 -15.63 -6.16
CA GLN A 109 -9.97 -14.81 -6.31
C GLN A 109 -10.73 -15.11 -7.60
N THR A 110 -10.04 -15.58 -8.64
CA THR A 110 -10.67 -15.94 -9.91
C THR A 110 -11.48 -17.24 -9.75
N ASP A 111 -11.04 -18.15 -8.88
CA ASP A 111 -11.74 -19.41 -8.54
C ASP A 111 -12.98 -19.23 -7.65
N VAL A 112 -13.16 -18.04 -7.05
CA VAL A 112 -14.27 -17.75 -6.11
C VAL A 112 -15.39 -16.93 -6.78
N ALA A 113 -15.26 -16.58 -8.06
CA ALA A 113 -16.29 -15.88 -8.80
C ALA A 113 -17.32 -16.86 -9.40
N PRO A 114 -18.63 -16.72 -9.12
CA PRO A 114 -19.71 -17.45 -9.78
C PRO A 114 -19.95 -16.99 -11.23
#